data_AF-A0AAD8NLS1-F1
#
_entry.id   AF-A0AAD8NLS1-F1
#
_cell.length_a   1.000
_cell.length_b   1.000
_cell.length_c   1.000
_cell.angle_alpha   90.00
_cell.angle_beta   90.00
_cell.angle_gamma   90.00
#
_symmetry.space_group_name_H-M   'P 1'
#
loop_
_entity.id
_entity.type
_entity.pdbx_description
1 polymer ?
#
loop_
_entity_poly.entity_id
_entity_poly.type
_entity_poly.pdbx_seq_one_letter_code
_entity_poly.pdbx_strand_id
1 'polypeptide(L)'
;MGGFDMQSLVDATAGAIGSLASTTILYPLDTCKTKYQAELRTPNLRKYRNLSDVLWEAISKRQVLSLFQGLGTKNLQSFISSFIYFYGYSFFRKMYIERSGYKSIGTKANLLIAAVAGACTVAITQPLDTAASRMQTSEFGKSKGLWKTLSEETWGEAFDGLGISILLTINPAIQYTAFDQLKQRLLEGQLGNPQSLSALNAFMLGAASKCAATCLTYPAIRCKVMIQAAESDEDTNEEPEVRSRKTVSGALYAIWKKEGFLGFFKGLRAQILKTVLSSALLLMIKEKITKSTWVLFLGIRRFLFLNRSRLKSS
;
A
#
# COMPACT_ATOMS: atom_id res chain seq x y z
N MET A 1 -21.81 25.02 -14.22
CA MET A 1 -20.42 24.55 -14.48
C MET A 1 -19.58 25.05 -13.32
N GLY A 2 -19.46 24.30 -12.23
CA GLY A 2 -18.51 23.19 -12.12
C GLY A 2 -17.21 23.68 -11.49
N GLY A 3 -17.30 24.43 -10.38
CA GLY A 3 -16.14 24.92 -9.65
C GLY A 3 -15.43 23.75 -9.00
N PHE A 4 -14.32 23.31 -9.59
CA PHE A 4 -13.31 22.58 -8.83
C PHE A 4 -12.89 23.47 -7.67
N ASP A 5 -13.31 23.09 -6.45
CA ASP A 5 -12.94 23.83 -5.25
C ASP A 5 -11.41 23.76 -5.10
N MET A 6 -10.76 24.92 -5.15
CA MET A 6 -9.30 25.02 -5.07
C MET A 6 -8.77 24.30 -3.83
N GLN A 7 -9.56 24.27 -2.75
CA GLN A 7 -9.25 23.51 -1.54
C GLN A 7 -9.20 21.99 -1.78
N SER A 8 -10.14 21.43 -2.54
CA SER A 8 -10.14 20.01 -2.90
C SER A 8 -8.93 19.62 -3.76
N LEU A 9 -8.51 20.52 -4.67
CA LEU A 9 -7.30 20.32 -5.48
C LEU A 9 -6.03 20.35 -4.62
N VAL A 10 -5.95 21.29 -3.67
CA VAL A 10 -4.83 21.39 -2.74
C VAL A 10 -4.76 20.16 -1.83
N ASP A 11 -5.89 19.69 -1.31
CA ASP A 11 -5.92 18.49 -0.47
C ASP A 11 -5.56 17.22 -1.24
N ALA A 12 -6.01 17.09 -2.48
CA ALA A 12 -5.68 15.97 -3.35
C ALA A 12 -4.19 15.94 -3.73
N THR A 13 -3.63 17.09 -4.11
CA THR A 13 -2.21 17.22 -4.48
C THR A 13 -1.30 17.04 -3.26
N ALA A 14 -1.64 17.62 -2.11
CA ALA A 14 -0.93 17.43 -0.85
C ALA A 14 -0.96 15.96 -0.40
N GLY A 15 -2.11 15.29 -0.55
CA GLY A 15 -2.25 13.86 -0.28
C GLY A 15 -1.37 13.00 -1.21
N ALA A 16 -1.36 13.29 -2.51
CA ALA A 16 -0.57 12.56 -3.49
C ALA A 16 0.94 12.73 -3.25
N ILE A 17 1.42 13.97 -3.09
CA ILE A 17 2.82 14.28 -2.81
C ILE A 17 3.24 13.66 -1.46
N GLY A 18 2.40 13.80 -0.44
CA GLY A 18 2.63 13.20 0.87
C GLY A 18 2.75 11.68 0.80
N SER A 19 1.92 11.02 -0.01
CA SER A 19 1.96 9.56 -0.20
C SER A 19 3.23 9.12 -0.93
N LEU A 20 3.61 9.81 -2.01
CA LEU A 20 4.82 9.50 -2.78
C LEU A 20 6.09 9.74 -1.98
N ALA A 21 6.17 10.85 -1.25
CA ALA A 21 7.30 11.17 -0.39
C ALA A 21 7.41 10.19 0.78
N SER A 22 6.30 9.90 1.48
CA SER A 22 6.25 8.89 2.55
C SER A 22 6.69 7.51 2.04
N THR A 23 6.20 7.10 0.87
CA THR A 23 6.57 5.83 0.24
C THR A 23 8.06 5.79 -0.10
N THR A 24 8.60 6.85 -0.70
CA THR A 24 10.02 6.95 -1.06
C THR A 24 10.91 6.91 0.19
N ILE A 25 10.60 7.69 1.22
CA ILE A 25 11.37 7.74 2.48
C ILE A 25 11.39 6.37 3.17
N LEU A 26 10.25 5.66 3.16
CA LEU A 26 10.11 4.36 3.80
C LEU A 26 10.41 3.18 2.88
N TYR A 27 10.81 3.43 1.64
CA TYR A 27 11.05 2.38 0.66
C TYR A 27 12.20 1.44 1.08
N PRO A 28 13.32 1.93 1.66
CA PRO A 28 14.36 1.04 2.18
C PRO A 28 13.85 0.08 3.25
N LEU A 29 13.01 0.57 4.17
CA LEU A 29 12.37 -0.28 5.19
C LEU A 29 11.44 -1.31 4.54
N ASP A 30 10.70 -0.92 3.51
CA ASP A 30 9.84 -1.82 2.76
C ASP A 30 10.64 -2.91 2.05
N THR A 31 11.76 -2.57 1.40
CA THR A 31 12.62 -3.53 0.72
C THR A 31 13.24 -4.53 1.70
N CYS A 32 13.77 -4.05 2.84
CA CYS A 32 14.24 -4.93 3.91
C CYS A 32 13.13 -5.88 4.37
N LYS A 33 11.93 -5.34 4.56
CA LYS A 33 10.77 -6.10 5.03
C LYS A 33 10.33 -7.15 4.01
N THR A 34 10.19 -6.79 2.75
CA THR A 34 9.73 -7.69 1.68
C THR A 34 10.75 -8.81 1.45
N LYS A 35 12.05 -8.50 1.38
CA LYS A 35 13.12 -9.52 1.29
C LYS A 35 13.12 -10.47 2.49
N TYR A 36 12.99 -9.93 3.70
CA TYR A 36 12.91 -10.76 4.91
C TYR A 36 11.64 -11.63 4.95
N GLN A 37 10.51 -11.15 4.42
CA GLN A 37 9.25 -11.90 4.34
C GLN A 37 9.30 -13.02 3.29
N ALA A 38 9.92 -12.76 2.15
CA ALA A 38 10.06 -13.68 1.03
C ALA A 38 10.93 -14.90 1.36
N GLU A 39 11.94 -14.72 2.21
CA GLU A 39 12.85 -15.80 2.59
C GLU A 39 12.13 -16.86 3.47
N LEU A 40 12.21 -18.12 3.04
CA LEU A 40 11.84 -19.29 3.84
C LEU A 40 13.01 -19.76 4.68
N ARG A 41 12.85 -19.77 5.99
CA ARG A 41 13.87 -20.28 6.91
C ARG A 41 13.91 -21.80 6.80
N THR A 42 15.03 -22.31 6.32
CA THR A 42 15.38 -23.74 6.39
C THR A 42 16.56 -23.88 7.35
N PRO A 43 16.67 -24.95 8.15
CA PRO A 43 17.74 -25.12 9.14
C PRO A 43 19.16 -24.90 8.58
N ASN A 44 19.40 -25.26 7.32
CA ASN A 44 20.70 -25.16 6.66
C ASN A 44 20.90 -23.88 5.82
N LEU A 45 19.86 -23.07 5.61
CA LEU A 45 19.87 -21.92 4.68
C LEU A 45 19.15 -20.70 5.29
N ARG A 46 19.56 -20.27 6.49
CA ARG A 46 19.03 -19.06 7.12
C ARG A 46 19.92 -17.86 6.77
N LYS A 47 19.59 -17.16 5.69
CA LYS A 47 20.30 -15.97 5.22
C LYS A 47 20.08 -14.76 6.14
N TYR A 48 18.85 -14.56 6.65
CA TYR A 48 18.52 -13.45 7.55
C TYR A 48 17.95 -13.93 8.90
N ARG A 49 18.62 -13.58 10.00
CA ARG A 49 18.08 -13.73 11.35
C ARG A 49 17.08 -12.63 11.64
N ASN A 50 17.41 -11.40 11.30
CA ASN A 50 16.68 -10.18 11.58
C ASN A 50 16.50 -9.32 10.33
N LEU A 51 15.59 -8.35 10.42
CA LEU A 51 15.39 -7.34 9.38
C LEU A 51 16.65 -6.51 9.12
N SER A 52 17.42 -6.22 10.17
CA SER A 52 18.68 -5.46 10.11
C SER A 52 19.72 -6.14 9.23
N ASP A 53 19.68 -7.46 9.11
CA ASP A 53 20.66 -8.23 8.34
C ASP A 53 20.53 -7.92 6.85
N VAL A 54 19.31 -7.65 6.37
CA VAL A 54 19.05 -7.23 4.99
C VAL A 54 19.64 -5.84 4.72
N LEU A 55 19.49 -4.92 5.68
CA LEU A 55 20.11 -3.60 5.59
C LEU A 55 21.64 -3.70 5.64
N TRP A 56 22.16 -4.54 6.52
CA TRP A 56 23.59 -4.78 6.64
C TRP A 56 24.19 -5.40 5.38
N GLU A 57 23.49 -6.33 4.72
CA GLU A 57 23.90 -6.86 3.41
C GLU A 57 23.97 -5.77 2.33
N ALA A 58 22.99 -4.86 2.29
CA ALA A 58 23.03 -3.74 1.33
C ALA A 58 24.23 -2.82 1.57
N ILE A 59 24.54 -2.54 2.84
CA ILE A 59 25.68 -1.69 3.23
C ILE A 59 27.02 -2.40 2.93
N SER A 60 27.17 -3.66 3.33
CA SER A 60 28.41 -4.41 3.17
C SER A 60 28.76 -4.67 1.70
N LYS A 61 27.75 -4.90 0.86
CA LYS A 61 27.91 -5.00 -0.60
C LYS A 61 28.11 -3.65 -1.30
N ARG A 62 28.06 -2.52 -0.57
CA ARG A 62 28.08 -1.15 -1.12
C ARG A 62 26.96 -0.89 -2.14
N GLN A 63 25.82 -1.55 -1.96
CA GLN A 63 24.66 -1.52 -2.85
C GLN A 63 23.44 -0.86 -2.18
N VAL A 64 23.65 0.22 -1.41
CA VAL A 64 22.58 0.90 -0.65
C VAL A 64 21.48 1.45 -1.57
N LEU A 65 21.84 1.93 -2.77
CA LEU A 65 20.85 2.37 -3.77
C LEU A 65 19.93 1.25 -4.23
N SER A 66 20.39 0.00 -4.18
CA SER A 66 19.57 -1.17 -4.51
C SER A 66 18.46 -1.43 -3.48
N LEU A 67 18.40 -0.70 -2.36
CA LEU A 67 17.20 -0.66 -1.50
C LEU A 67 16.01 -0.01 -2.21
N PHE A 68 16.23 0.77 -3.27
CA PHE A 68 15.22 1.45 -4.08
C PHE A 68 14.82 0.71 -5.37
N GLN A 69 15.34 -0.50 -5.58
CA GLN A 69 14.98 -1.32 -6.73
C GLN A 69 13.46 -1.61 -6.78
N GLY A 70 12.87 -1.45 -7.97
CA GLY A 70 11.42 -1.58 -8.17
C GLY A 70 10.57 -0.37 -7.75
N LEU A 71 11.13 0.69 -7.15
CA LEU A 71 10.35 1.85 -6.67
C LEU A 71 9.53 2.49 -7.81
N GLY A 72 10.16 2.70 -8.97
CA GLY A 72 9.50 3.28 -10.14
C GLY A 72 8.31 2.42 -10.60
N THR A 73 8.52 1.11 -10.73
CA THR A 73 7.45 0.15 -11.08
C THR A 73 6.33 0.17 -10.06
N LYS A 74 6.65 0.19 -8.76
CA LYS A 74 5.66 0.23 -7.68
C LYS A 74 4.83 1.50 -7.72
N ASN A 75 5.45 2.66 -7.95
CA ASN A 75 4.73 3.92 -8.09
C ASN A 75 3.84 3.94 -9.34
N LEU A 76 4.33 3.42 -10.47
CA LEU A 76 3.54 3.28 -11.70
C LEU A 76 2.33 2.37 -11.48
N GLN A 77 2.54 1.20 -10.86
CA GLN A 77 1.48 0.28 -10.47
C GLN A 77 0.45 0.97 -9.57
N SER A 78 0.89 1.70 -8.54
CA SER A 78 0.00 2.39 -7.60
C SER A 78 -0.82 3.48 -8.29
N PHE A 79 -0.23 4.19 -9.26
CA PHE A 79 -0.93 5.21 -10.05
C PHE A 79 -2.03 4.57 -10.90
N ILE A 80 -1.70 3.53 -11.67
CA ILE A 80 -2.66 2.80 -12.51
C ILE A 80 -3.76 2.17 -11.65
N SER A 81 -3.39 1.55 -10.53
CA SER A 81 -4.32 0.94 -9.58
C SER A 81 -5.31 1.97 -9.04
N SER A 82 -4.84 3.17 -8.67
CA SER A 82 -5.72 4.22 -8.16
C SER A 82 -6.72 4.66 -9.22
N PHE A 83 -6.25 4.88 -10.46
CA PHE A 83 -7.12 5.28 -11.56
C PHE A 83 -8.23 4.25 -11.83
N ILE A 84 -7.84 2.98 -11.99
CA ILE A 84 -8.79 1.88 -12.25
C ILE A 84 -9.77 1.71 -11.09
N TYR A 85 -9.30 1.79 -9.85
CA TYR A 85 -10.16 1.68 -8.67
C TYR A 85 -11.22 2.78 -8.63
N PHE A 86 -10.82 4.05 -8.73
CA PHE A 86 -11.76 5.17 -8.64
C PHE A 86 -12.73 5.20 -9.82
N TYR A 87 -12.26 4.90 -11.03
CA TYR A 87 -13.10 4.77 -12.20
C TYR A 87 -14.11 3.62 -12.05
N GLY A 88 -13.64 2.42 -11.71
CA GLY A 88 -14.47 1.24 -11.51
C GLY A 88 -15.49 1.43 -10.38
N TYR A 89 -15.07 1.98 -9.24
CA TYR A 89 -15.97 2.32 -8.14
C TYR A 89 -17.06 3.29 -8.59
N SER A 90 -16.71 4.36 -9.31
CA SER A 90 -17.67 5.35 -9.81
C SER A 90 -18.65 4.73 -10.82
N PHE A 91 -18.15 3.86 -11.70
CA PHE A 91 -18.95 3.12 -12.67
C PHE A 91 -19.97 2.19 -11.99
N PHE A 92 -19.50 1.30 -11.11
CA PHE A 92 -20.38 0.36 -10.40
C PHE A 92 -21.36 1.07 -9.47
N ARG A 93 -20.93 2.17 -8.83
CA ARG A 93 -21.79 3.04 -8.03
C ARG A 93 -22.92 3.65 -8.85
N LYS A 94 -22.61 4.20 -10.03
CA LYS A 94 -23.61 4.77 -10.94
C LYS A 94 -24.61 3.71 -11.41
N MET A 95 -24.09 2.57 -11.87
CA MET A 95 -24.91 1.44 -12.32
C MET A 95 -25.85 0.92 -11.21
N TYR A 96 -25.39 0.85 -9.97
CA TYR A 96 -26.23 0.44 -8.84
C TYR A 96 -27.38 1.42 -8.60
N ILE A 97 -27.09 2.72 -8.52
CA ILE A 97 -28.10 3.77 -8.28
C ILE A 97 -29.17 3.77 -9.38
N GLU A 98 -28.74 3.66 -10.65
CA GLU A 98 -29.64 3.65 -11.81
C GLU A 98 -30.54 2.41 -11.83
N ARG A 99 -30.03 1.23 -11.46
CA ARG A 99 -30.84 -0.01 -11.41
C ARG A 99 -31.74 -0.09 -10.19
N SER A 100 -31.30 0.40 -9.04
CA SER A 100 -32.03 0.21 -7.78
C SER A 100 -33.07 1.31 -7.52
N GLY A 101 -33.00 2.45 -8.23
CA GLY A 101 -33.87 3.60 -8.01
C GLY A 101 -33.65 4.33 -6.66
N TYR A 102 -32.60 3.97 -5.91
CA TYR A 102 -32.29 4.58 -4.61
C TYR A 102 -31.47 5.85 -4.78
N LYS A 103 -31.80 6.91 -4.02
CA LYS A 103 -31.04 8.18 -4.04
C LYS A 103 -29.66 8.08 -3.35
N SER A 104 -29.44 7.06 -2.53
CA SER A 104 -28.20 6.86 -1.78
C SER A 104 -27.84 5.37 -1.67
N ILE A 105 -26.56 5.10 -1.41
CA ILE A 105 -26.03 3.74 -1.25
C ILE A 105 -25.86 3.46 0.24
N GLY A 106 -26.52 2.41 0.73
CA GLY A 106 -26.31 1.92 2.10
C GLY A 106 -24.91 1.31 2.28
N THR A 107 -24.41 1.30 3.51
CA THR A 107 -23.03 0.85 3.84
C THR A 107 -22.68 -0.53 3.27
N LYS A 108 -23.59 -1.51 3.35
CA LYS A 108 -23.38 -2.87 2.83
C LYS A 108 -23.18 -2.88 1.31
N ALA A 109 -24.05 -2.18 0.58
CA ALA A 109 -23.95 -2.06 -0.88
C ALA A 109 -22.68 -1.30 -1.29
N ASN A 110 -22.32 -0.26 -0.55
CA ASN A 110 -21.09 0.50 -0.80
C ASN A 110 -19.83 -0.35 -0.63
N LEU A 111 -19.79 -1.18 0.41
CA LEU A 111 -18.68 -2.11 0.65
C LEU A 111 -18.57 -3.16 -0.46
N LEU A 112 -19.70 -3.71 -0.94
CA LEU A 112 -19.70 -4.65 -2.07
C LEU A 112 -19.18 -3.99 -3.36
N ILE A 113 -19.65 -2.79 -3.67
CA ILE A 113 -19.20 -2.02 -4.84
C ILE A 113 -17.70 -1.74 -4.75
N ALA A 114 -17.21 -1.33 -3.58
CA ALA A 114 -15.79 -1.11 -3.33
C ALA A 114 -14.97 -2.40 -3.49
N ALA A 115 -15.48 -3.54 -3.00
CA ALA A 115 -14.82 -4.84 -3.14
C ALA A 115 -14.72 -5.29 -4.60
N VAL A 116 -15.80 -5.15 -5.39
CA VAL A 116 -15.79 -5.49 -6.83
C VAL A 116 -14.82 -4.58 -7.59
N ALA A 117 -14.86 -3.27 -7.34
CA ALA A 117 -13.90 -2.33 -7.92
C ALA A 117 -12.45 -2.68 -7.57
N GLY A 118 -12.20 -3.05 -6.30
CA GLY A 118 -10.90 -3.52 -5.82
C GLY A 118 -10.44 -4.79 -6.53
N ALA A 119 -11.31 -5.78 -6.69
CA ALA A 119 -10.99 -7.04 -7.37
C ALA A 119 -10.65 -6.83 -8.85
N CYS A 120 -11.42 -6.00 -9.57
CA CYS A 120 -11.10 -5.63 -10.96
C CYS A 120 -9.75 -4.92 -11.06
N THR A 121 -9.47 -4.00 -10.13
CA THR A 121 -8.21 -3.27 -10.07
C THR A 121 -7.03 -4.22 -9.88
N VAL A 122 -7.15 -5.15 -8.94
CA VAL A 122 -6.14 -6.17 -8.68
C VAL A 122 -5.92 -7.03 -9.92
N ALA A 123 -6.99 -7.51 -10.56
CA ALA A 123 -6.88 -8.34 -11.76
C ALA A 123 -6.11 -7.65 -12.89
N ILE A 124 -6.33 -6.35 -13.10
CA ILE A 124 -5.64 -5.61 -14.16
C ILE A 124 -4.19 -5.26 -13.78
N THR A 125 -3.94 -4.95 -12.51
CA THR A 125 -2.62 -4.44 -12.07
C THR A 125 -1.68 -5.53 -11.54
N GLN A 126 -2.13 -6.77 -11.45
CA GLN A 126 -1.34 -7.88 -10.92
C GLN A 126 0.02 -8.05 -11.62
N PRO A 127 0.16 -8.01 -12.96
CA PRO A 127 1.47 -8.11 -13.61
C PRO A 127 2.49 -7.09 -13.13
N LEU A 128 2.06 -5.85 -12.93
CA LEU A 128 2.93 -4.78 -12.43
C LEU A 128 3.28 -4.97 -10.95
N ASP A 129 2.35 -5.48 -10.16
CA ASP A 129 2.57 -5.76 -8.73
C ASP A 129 3.56 -6.91 -8.55
N THR A 130 3.42 -7.99 -9.33
CA THR A 130 4.35 -9.12 -9.35
C THR A 130 5.75 -8.69 -9.81
N ALA A 131 5.85 -7.96 -10.93
CA ALA A 131 7.12 -7.45 -11.42
C ALA A 131 7.81 -6.52 -10.40
N ALA A 132 7.04 -5.61 -9.76
CA ALA A 132 7.57 -4.75 -8.70
C ALA A 132 8.08 -5.55 -7.50
N SER A 133 7.36 -6.60 -7.10
CA SER A 133 7.74 -7.48 -5.99
C SER A 133 9.03 -8.23 -6.29
N ARG A 134 9.16 -8.81 -7.49
CA ARG A 134 10.36 -9.52 -7.95
C ARG A 134 11.57 -8.62 -8.04
N MET A 135 11.41 -7.43 -8.62
CA MET A 135 12.46 -6.41 -8.61
C MET A 135 12.84 -6.03 -7.18
N GLN A 136 11.88 -5.87 -6.27
CA GLN A 136 12.13 -5.54 -4.86
C GLN A 136 12.88 -6.67 -4.14
N THR A 137 12.60 -7.93 -4.44
CA THR A 137 13.21 -9.09 -3.77
C THR A 137 14.50 -9.60 -4.41
N SER A 138 14.79 -9.27 -5.67
CA SER A 138 16.00 -9.67 -6.39
C SER A 138 17.29 -9.30 -5.65
N GLU A 139 18.39 -10.01 -5.89
CA GLU A 139 19.68 -9.66 -5.26
C GLU A 139 20.06 -8.19 -5.45
N PHE A 140 20.69 -7.60 -4.44
CA PHE A 140 21.13 -6.20 -4.50
C PHE A 140 22.10 -5.99 -5.66
N GLY A 141 21.82 -4.98 -6.50
CA GLY A 141 22.60 -4.64 -7.68
C GLY A 141 22.25 -5.46 -8.92
N LYS A 142 21.34 -6.46 -8.82
CA LYS A 142 20.97 -7.34 -9.93
C LYS A 142 19.51 -7.21 -10.38
N SER A 143 18.76 -6.24 -9.85
CA SER A 143 17.37 -6.01 -10.28
C SER A 143 17.33 -5.69 -11.78
N LYS A 144 16.52 -6.48 -12.50
CA LYS A 144 16.16 -6.19 -13.89
C LYS A 144 15.24 -4.96 -13.92
N GLY A 145 15.24 -4.24 -15.05
CA GLY A 145 14.29 -3.14 -15.27
C GLY A 145 12.89 -3.67 -15.60
N LEU A 146 11.85 -2.84 -15.44
CA LEU A 146 10.45 -3.23 -15.64
C LEU A 146 10.21 -3.97 -16.96
N TRP A 147 10.71 -3.40 -18.07
CA TRP A 147 10.52 -3.99 -19.39
C TRP A 147 11.12 -5.39 -19.50
N LYS A 148 12.33 -5.56 -18.96
CA LYS A 148 13.04 -6.85 -18.98
C LYS A 148 12.34 -7.87 -18.08
N THR A 149 11.89 -7.46 -16.90
CA THR A 149 11.11 -8.30 -15.99
C THR A 149 9.82 -8.79 -16.66
N LEU A 150 9.06 -7.89 -17.30
CA LEU A 150 7.81 -8.28 -17.97
C LEU A 150 8.03 -9.12 -19.23
N SER A 151 9.12 -8.92 -19.97
CA SER A 151 9.40 -9.67 -21.20
C SER A 151 9.87 -11.10 -20.95
N GLU A 152 10.53 -11.33 -19.81
CA GLU A 152 11.05 -12.65 -19.43
C GLU A 152 10.01 -13.47 -18.65
N GLU A 153 8.91 -12.85 -18.22
CA GLU A 153 7.83 -13.50 -17.50
C GLU A 153 6.82 -14.18 -18.42
N THR A 154 6.46 -15.42 -18.06
CA THR A 154 5.32 -16.09 -18.70
C THR A 154 4.01 -15.47 -18.21
N TRP A 155 2.95 -15.48 -19.04
CA TRP A 155 1.61 -14.97 -18.66
C TRP A 155 1.08 -15.53 -17.33
N GLY A 156 1.35 -16.80 -16.99
CA GLY A 156 0.97 -17.36 -15.69
C GLY A 156 1.73 -16.73 -14.53
N GLU A 157 3.04 -16.51 -14.70
CA GLU A 157 3.93 -15.97 -13.67
C GLU A 157 3.64 -14.50 -13.36
N ALA A 158 3.27 -13.71 -14.36
CA ALA A 158 2.85 -12.32 -14.15
C ALA A 158 1.66 -12.20 -13.17
N PHE A 159 0.82 -13.23 -13.11
CA PHE A 159 -0.36 -13.29 -12.23
C PHE A 159 -0.11 -14.05 -10.92
N ASP A 160 1.14 -14.37 -10.58
CA ASP A 160 1.51 -15.02 -9.33
C ASP A 160 0.97 -14.24 -8.12
N GLY A 161 0.24 -14.93 -7.25
CA GLY A 161 -0.36 -14.34 -6.06
C GLY A 161 -1.71 -13.65 -6.29
N LEU A 162 -2.28 -13.66 -7.50
CA LEU A 162 -3.57 -13.02 -7.82
C LEU A 162 -4.68 -13.42 -6.83
N GLY A 163 -4.85 -14.72 -6.57
CA GLY A 163 -5.90 -15.21 -5.67
C GLY A 163 -5.79 -14.62 -4.26
N ILE A 164 -4.56 -14.47 -3.75
CA ILE A 164 -4.30 -13.84 -2.46
C ILE A 164 -4.50 -12.31 -2.55
N SER A 165 -4.06 -11.67 -3.64
CA SER A 165 -4.31 -10.23 -3.85
C SER A 165 -5.81 -9.90 -3.83
N ILE A 166 -6.65 -10.74 -4.45
CA ILE A 166 -8.11 -10.58 -4.43
C ILE A 166 -8.65 -10.76 -3.01
N LEU A 167 -8.20 -11.80 -2.29
CA LEU A 167 -8.58 -11.99 -0.89
C LEU A 167 -8.21 -10.76 -0.03
N LEU A 168 -7.04 -10.17 -0.27
CA LEU A 168 -6.56 -9.00 0.47
C LEU A 168 -7.35 -7.72 0.18
N THR A 169 -8.25 -7.69 -0.81
CA THR A 169 -9.18 -6.57 -1.00
C THR A 169 -10.19 -6.42 0.14
N ILE A 170 -10.31 -7.42 1.02
CA ILE A 170 -11.10 -7.34 2.25
C ILE A 170 -10.41 -6.50 3.35
N ASN A 171 -9.10 -6.27 3.25
CA ASN A 171 -8.33 -5.57 4.30
C ASN A 171 -8.89 -4.18 4.64
N PRO A 172 -9.22 -3.30 3.66
CA PRO A 172 -9.89 -2.03 3.94
C PRO A 172 -11.23 -2.20 4.67
N ALA A 173 -12.04 -3.20 4.33
CA ALA A 173 -13.32 -3.43 5.00
C ALA A 173 -13.14 -3.80 6.48
N ILE A 174 -12.15 -4.64 6.80
CA ILE A 174 -11.77 -4.98 8.17
C ILE A 174 -11.28 -3.72 8.90
N GLN A 175 -10.42 -2.92 8.27
CA GLN A 175 -9.91 -1.68 8.84
C GLN A 175 -11.03 -0.69 9.16
N TYR A 176 -11.96 -0.44 8.23
CA TYR A 176 -13.09 0.48 8.46
C TYR A 176 -14.01 -0.03 9.56
N THR A 177 -14.30 -1.33 9.57
CA THR A 177 -15.14 -1.94 10.61
C THR A 177 -14.49 -1.83 11.99
N ALA A 178 -13.17 -2.10 12.08
CA ALA A 178 -12.42 -1.91 13.31
C ALA A 178 -12.40 -0.44 13.75
N PHE A 179 -12.24 0.48 12.80
CA PHE A 179 -12.26 1.92 13.08
C PHE A 179 -13.59 2.38 13.64
N ASP A 180 -14.70 1.97 13.02
CA ASP A 180 -16.04 2.35 13.47
C ASP A 180 -16.35 1.80 14.86
N GLN A 181 -15.99 0.53 15.14
CA GLN A 181 -16.17 -0.07 16.47
C GLN A 181 -15.33 0.63 17.55
N LEU A 182 -14.06 0.93 17.27
CA LEU A 182 -13.19 1.62 18.21
C LEU A 182 -13.65 3.07 18.44
N LYS A 183 -14.12 3.74 17.38
CA LYS A 183 -14.68 5.08 17.46
C LYS A 183 -15.96 5.12 18.30
N GLN A 184 -16.87 4.17 18.10
CA GLN A 184 -18.12 4.09 18.87
C GLN A 184 -17.84 3.92 20.37
N ARG A 185 -16.97 2.97 20.74
CA ARG A 185 -16.58 2.76 22.15
C ARG A 185 -15.94 3.98 22.79
N LEU A 186 -15.13 4.74 22.03
CA LEU A 186 -14.50 5.95 22.56
C LEU A 186 -15.53 7.07 22.79
N LEU A 187 -16.50 7.22 21.88
CA LEU A 187 -17.57 8.22 22.00
C LEU A 187 -18.55 7.88 23.12
N GLU A 188 -18.86 6.59 23.34
CA GLU A 188 -19.68 6.12 24.46
C GLU A 188 -19.02 6.38 25.82
N GLY A 189 -17.69 6.31 25.90
CA GLY A 189 -16.92 6.67 27.10
C GLY A 189 -16.82 8.18 27.36
N GLN A 190 -17.05 9.03 26.35
CA GLN A 190 -17.06 10.48 26.45
C GLN A 190 -18.50 10.99 26.69
N LEU A 191 -19.04 10.70 27.88
CA LEU A 191 -20.27 11.31 28.38
C LEU A 191 -20.16 12.84 28.36
N GLY A 192 -20.81 13.49 27.39
CA GLY A 192 -21.23 14.88 27.52
C GLY A 192 -20.60 15.94 26.60
N ASN A 193 -19.73 15.60 25.64
CA ASN A 193 -19.28 16.60 24.66
C ASN A 193 -19.15 16.01 23.24
N PRO A 194 -20.11 16.26 22.34
CA PRO A 194 -20.05 15.84 20.94
C PRO A 194 -19.11 16.78 20.16
N GLN A 195 -17.85 16.90 20.58
CA GLN A 195 -16.83 17.53 19.76
C GLN A 195 -16.17 16.45 18.91
N SER A 196 -16.10 16.73 17.61
CA SER A 196 -15.38 15.94 16.61
C SER A 196 -14.07 15.38 17.17
N LEU A 197 -13.79 14.10 16.90
CA LEU A 197 -12.50 13.46 17.21
C LEU A 197 -11.35 14.42 16.91
N SER A 198 -10.54 14.73 17.92
CA SER A 198 -9.26 15.41 17.70
C SER A 198 -8.48 14.68 16.61
N ALA A 199 -7.78 15.41 15.75
CA ALA A 199 -6.99 14.84 14.65
C ALA A 199 -6.03 13.74 15.14
N LEU A 200 -5.48 13.89 16.35
CA LEU A 200 -4.64 12.90 17.00
C LEU A 200 -5.42 11.62 17.36
N ASN A 201 -6.62 11.74 17.93
CA ASN A 201 -7.45 10.58 18.29
C ASN A 201 -7.92 9.83 17.03
N ALA A 202 -8.33 10.57 15.98
CA ALA A 202 -8.67 9.98 14.69
C ALA A 202 -7.47 9.26 14.05
N PHE A 203 -6.27 9.84 14.14
CA PHE A 203 -5.03 9.19 13.70
C PHE A 203 -4.73 7.92 14.48
N MET A 204 -4.78 7.96 15.81
CA MET A 204 -4.49 6.80 16.67
C MET A 204 -5.50 5.66 16.45
N LEU A 205 -6.79 5.99 16.36
CA LEU A 205 -7.84 5.03 16.00
C LEU A 205 -7.60 4.43 14.61
N GLY A 206 -7.24 5.27 13.63
CA GLY A 206 -6.91 4.83 12.27
C GLY A 206 -5.71 3.88 12.24
N ALA A 207 -4.64 4.22 12.98
CA ALA A 207 -3.44 3.41 13.10
C ALA A 207 -3.73 2.07 13.80
N ALA A 208 -4.44 2.08 14.93
CA ALA A 208 -4.82 0.87 15.65
C ALA A 208 -5.69 -0.06 14.80
N SER A 209 -6.67 0.49 14.09
CA SER A 209 -7.56 -0.26 13.19
C SER A 209 -6.78 -0.89 12.03
N LYS A 210 -5.83 -0.14 11.46
CA LYS A 210 -4.96 -0.63 10.38
C LYS A 210 -4.01 -1.73 10.88
N CYS A 211 -3.48 -1.61 12.10
CA CYS A 211 -2.69 -2.65 12.73
C CYS A 211 -3.52 -3.91 12.96
N ALA A 212 -4.74 -3.80 13.49
CA ALA A 212 -5.63 -4.95 13.70
C ALA A 212 -5.96 -5.68 12.39
N ALA A 213 -6.37 -4.92 11.36
CA ALA A 213 -6.62 -5.47 10.03
C ALA A 213 -5.37 -6.12 9.41
N THR A 214 -4.21 -5.49 9.57
CA THR A 214 -2.93 -6.02 9.11
C THR A 214 -2.60 -7.33 9.82
N CYS A 215 -2.71 -7.40 11.15
CA CYS A 215 -2.44 -8.63 11.90
C CYS A 215 -3.32 -9.79 11.44
N LEU A 216 -4.62 -9.54 11.24
CA LEU A 216 -5.57 -10.57 10.80
C LEU A 216 -5.26 -11.08 9.38
N THR A 217 -4.89 -10.16 8.48
CA THR A 217 -4.61 -10.50 7.07
C THR A 217 -3.13 -10.84 6.82
N TYR A 218 -2.28 -10.75 7.83
CA TYR A 218 -0.83 -10.90 7.70
C TYR A 218 -0.38 -12.25 7.13
N PRO A 219 -0.98 -13.40 7.54
CA PRO A 219 -0.62 -14.69 6.95
C PRO A 219 -0.79 -14.71 5.43
N ALA A 220 -1.86 -14.10 4.92
CA ALA A 220 -2.10 -13.94 3.49
C ALA A 220 -1.08 -13.00 2.85
N ILE A 221 -0.78 -11.85 3.47
CA ILE A 221 0.27 -10.92 2.99
C ILE A 221 1.61 -11.65 2.84
N ARG A 222 2.00 -12.47 3.83
CA ARG A 222 3.25 -13.23 3.76
C ARG A 222 3.24 -14.21 2.60
N CYS A 223 2.17 -15.00 2.45
CA CYS A 223 2.05 -15.96 1.35
C CYS A 223 2.14 -15.26 -0.02
N LYS A 224 1.47 -14.12 -0.18
CA LYS A 224 1.55 -13.30 -1.40
C LYS A 224 3.00 -12.91 -1.72
N VAL A 225 3.72 -12.35 -0.74
CA VAL A 225 5.11 -11.92 -0.95
C VAL A 225 6.00 -13.11 -1.32
N MET A 226 5.83 -14.28 -0.71
CA MET A 226 6.64 -15.45 -1.06
C MET A 226 6.33 -15.99 -2.45
N ILE A 227 5.05 -16.03 -2.85
CA ILE A 227 4.65 -16.48 -4.19
C ILE A 227 5.21 -15.53 -5.25
N GLN A 228 5.06 -14.22 -5.06
CA GLN A 228 5.55 -13.22 -6.00
C GLN A 228 7.07 -13.18 -6.07
N ALA A 229 7.77 -13.44 -4.97
CA ALA A 229 9.22 -13.42 -4.90
C ALA A 229 9.88 -14.72 -5.39
N ALA A 230 9.10 -15.79 -5.64
CA ALA A 230 9.62 -17.03 -6.17
C ALA A 230 10.14 -16.81 -7.60
N GLU A 231 11.41 -17.14 -7.84
CA GLU A 231 12.02 -17.08 -9.17
C GLU A 231 11.56 -18.28 -10.02
N SER A 232 11.61 -18.10 -11.34
CA SER A 232 11.18 -19.09 -12.34
C SER A 232 12.13 -20.28 -12.40
N ASP A 233 11.58 -21.45 -12.76
CA ASP A 233 12.19 -22.79 -12.64
C ASP A 233 13.49 -23.04 -13.46
N GLU A 234 14.00 -22.05 -14.20
CA GLU A 234 15.13 -22.25 -15.14
C GLU A 234 16.50 -21.88 -14.55
N ASP A 235 16.59 -21.02 -13.54
CA ASP A 235 17.88 -20.46 -13.08
C ASP A 235 18.53 -21.21 -11.90
N THR A 236 17.87 -22.22 -11.32
CA THR A 236 18.39 -22.90 -10.12
C THR A 236 18.14 -24.42 -10.15
N ASN A 237 19.21 -25.21 -10.00
CA ASN A 237 19.17 -26.64 -9.65
C ASN A 237 18.62 -26.86 -8.22
N GLU A 238 17.52 -26.21 -7.86
CA GLU A 238 16.90 -26.30 -6.55
C GLU A 238 15.89 -27.47 -6.48
N GLU A 239 15.83 -28.09 -5.31
CA GLU A 239 15.00 -29.27 -5.02
C GLU A 239 13.50 -29.04 -5.34
N PRO A 240 12.74 -30.09 -5.69
CA PRO A 240 11.31 -30.02 -6.01
C PRO A 240 10.43 -29.40 -4.90
N GLU A 241 10.92 -29.26 -3.66
CA GLU A 241 10.27 -28.51 -2.59
C GLU A 241 10.11 -27.00 -2.87
N VAL A 242 10.93 -26.41 -3.75
CA VAL A 242 10.85 -24.99 -4.12
C VAL A 242 9.73 -24.75 -5.13
N ARG A 243 9.45 -25.73 -6.00
CA ARG A 243 8.40 -25.71 -7.05
C ARG A 243 6.98 -25.54 -6.51
N SER A 244 6.72 -26.01 -5.29
CA SER A 244 5.43 -25.90 -4.61
C SER A 244 5.07 -24.46 -4.22
N ARG A 245 6.06 -23.55 -4.10
CA ARG A 245 5.87 -22.20 -3.53
C ARG A 245 5.05 -21.24 -4.38
N LYS A 246 4.90 -21.46 -5.69
CA LYS A 246 4.10 -20.59 -6.58
C LYS A 246 2.59 -20.74 -6.35
N THR A 247 2.15 -21.84 -5.73
CA THR A 247 0.74 -22.06 -5.38
C THR A 247 0.42 -21.55 -3.98
N VAL A 248 -0.83 -21.14 -3.75
CA VAL A 248 -1.29 -20.70 -2.42
C VAL A 248 -1.17 -21.82 -1.38
N SER A 249 -1.60 -23.04 -1.75
CA SER A 249 -1.51 -24.22 -0.87
C SER A 249 -0.06 -24.60 -0.58
N GLY A 250 0.82 -24.54 -1.58
CA GLY A 250 2.24 -24.85 -1.40
C GLY A 250 2.99 -23.80 -0.58
N ALA A 251 2.69 -22.51 -0.74
CA ALA A 251 3.22 -21.46 0.13
C ALA A 251 2.76 -21.65 1.60
N LEU A 252 1.47 -21.93 1.82
CA LEU A 252 0.93 -22.23 3.15
C LEU A 252 1.61 -23.46 3.78
N TYR A 253 1.70 -24.55 3.01
CA TYR A 253 2.32 -25.80 3.47
C TYR A 253 3.81 -25.61 3.77
N ALA A 254 4.55 -24.91 2.91
CA ALA A 254 5.97 -24.64 3.10
C ALA A 254 6.24 -23.82 4.36
N ILE A 255 5.45 -22.77 4.62
CA ILE A 255 5.57 -21.99 5.86
C ILE A 255 5.26 -22.87 7.07
N TRP A 256 4.15 -23.58 7.04
CA TRP A 256 3.72 -24.42 8.16
C TRP A 256 4.77 -25.49 8.49
N LYS A 257 5.29 -26.18 7.47
CA LYS A 257 6.24 -27.27 7.66
C LYS A 257 7.63 -26.80 8.08
N LYS A 258 8.12 -25.68 7.52
CA LYS A 258 9.51 -25.21 7.76
C LYS A 258 9.63 -24.24 8.93
N GLU A 259 8.61 -23.42 9.19
CA GLU A 259 8.66 -22.37 10.22
C GLU A 259 7.56 -22.47 11.28
N GLY A 260 6.58 -23.35 11.09
CA GLY A 260 5.43 -23.47 11.98
C GLY A 260 4.49 -22.27 11.91
N PHE A 261 3.55 -22.21 12.86
CA PHE A 261 2.51 -21.18 12.92
C PHE A 261 3.07 -19.76 13.07
N LEU A 262 4.08 -19.56 13.92
CA LEU A 262 4.71 -18.24 14.11
C LEU A 262 5.47 -17.78 12.86
N GLY A 263 5.82 -18.70 11.96
CA GLY A 263 6.35 -18.38 10.64
C GLY A 263 5.46 -17.38 9.92
N PHE A 264 4.14 -17.59 9.87
CA PHE A 264 3.22 -16.70 9.13
C PHE A 264 3.35 -15.22 9.51
N PHE A 265 3.85 -14.91 10.71
CA PHE A 265 4.03 -13.56 11.23
C PHE A 265 5.47 -13.02 11.10
N LYS A 266 6.35 -13.71 10.35
CA LYS A 266 7.72 -13.25 10.05
C LYS A 266 7.67 -11.92 9.29
N GLY A 267 8.09 -10.84 9.96
CA GLY A 267 8.15 -9.49 9.41
C GLY A 267 6.97 -8.59 9.80
N LEU A 268 6.04 -9.07 10.64
CA LEU A 268 4.86 -8.32 11.08
C LEU A 268 5.25 -7.01 11.77
N ARG A 269 6.26 -7.04 12.64
CA ARG A 269 6.76 -5.84 13.34
C ARG A 269 7.18 -4.74 12.38
N ALA A 270 7.89 -5.11 11.31
CA ALA A 270 8.33 -4.19 10.28
C ALA A 270 7.17 -3.65 9.43
N GLN A 271 6.16 -4.49 9.15
CA GLN A 271 4.94 -4.06 8.46
C GLN A 271 4.14 -3.04 9.31
N ILE A 272 3.98 -3.29 10.61
CA ILE A 272 3.31 -2.38 11.54
C ILE A 272 4.08 -1.06 11.64
N LEU A 273 5.40 -1.13 11.85
CA LEU A 273 6.25 0.06 11.94
C LEU A 273 6.15 0.91 10.66
N LYS A 274 6.32 0.28 9.48
CA LYS A 274 6.16 0.95 8.19
C LYS A 274 4.79 1.62 8.08
N THR A 275 3.74 0.93 8.51
CA THR A 275 2.37 1.42 8.41
C THR A 275 2.14 2.66 9.26
N VAL A 276 2.56 2.63 10.52
CA VAL A 276 2.43 3.76 11.45
C VAL A 276 3.26 4.94 10.99
N LEU A 277 4.53 4.71 10.62
CA LEU A 277 5.42 5.75 10.09
C LEU A 277 4.87 6.36 8.80
N SER A 278 4.33 5.54 7.91
CA SER A 278 3.80 6.01 6.63
C SER A 278 2.61 6.94 6.82
N SER A 279 1.70 6.57 7.73
CA SER A 279 0.56 7.41 8.11
C SER A 279 1.00 8.71 8.80
N ALA A 280 1.99 8.65 9.70
CA ALA A 280 2.53 9.84 10.36
C ALA A 280 3.20 10.81 9.36
N LEU A 281 4.06 10.28 8.47
CA LEU A 281 4.72 11.07 7.42
C LEU A 281 3.73 11.67 6.44
N LEU A 282 2.72 10.90 6.01
CA LEU A 282 1.66 11.39 5.13
C LEU A 282 0.96 12.61 5.75
N LEU A 283 0.53 12.51 7.01
CA LEU A 283 -0.13 13.62 7.70
C LEU A 283 0.79 14.82 7.86
N MET A 284 2.02 14.61 8.32
CA MET A 284 3.01 15.69 8.49
C MET A 284 3.28 16.42 7.17
N ILE A 285 3.47 15.68 6.08
CA ILE A 285 3.76 16.27 4.76
C ILE A 285 2.51 16.97 4.23
N LYS A 286 1.33 16.35 4.36
CA LYS A 286 0.06 16.97 3.97
C LYS A 286 -0.14 18.30 4.70
N GLU A 287 0.03 18.34 6.02
CA GLU A 287 -0.11 19.56 6.81
C GLU A 287 0.88 20.66 6.40
N LYS A 288 2.14 20.29 6.15
CA LYS A 288 3.16 21.25 5.66
C LYS A 288 2.78 21.81 4.29
N ILE A 289 2.37 20.96 3.35
CA ILE A 289 1.97 21.39 2.00
C ILE A 289 0.74 22.30 2.09
N THR A 290 -0.33 21.88 2.78
CA THR A 290 -1.56 22.69 2.90
C THR A 290 -1.26 24.06 3.52
N LYS A 291 -0.42 24.13 4.57
CA LYS A 291 0.00 25.41 5.18
C LYS A 291 0.81 26.27 4.20
N SER A 292 1.81 25.70 3.53
CA SER A 292 2.63 26.41 2.54
C SER A 292 1.78 26.95 1.39
N THR A 293 0.84 26.15 0.86
CA THR A 293 -0.07 26.57 -0.20
C THR A 293 -0.99 27.71 0.24
N TRP A 294 -1.50 27.65 1.48
CA TRP A 294 -2.29 28.75 2.05
C TRP A 294 -1.52 30.05 2.16
N VAL A 295 -0.27 30.01 2.65
CA VAL A 295 0.60 31.19 2.76
C VAL A 295 0.89 31.76 1.37
N LEU A 296 1.19 30.90 0.39
CA LEU A 296 1.45 31.30 -0.99
C LEU A 296 0.20 31.96 -1.62
N PHE A 297 -0.99 31.39 -1.40
CA PHE A 297 -2.25 31.94 -1.87
C PHE A 297 -2.54 33.32 -1.26
N LEU A 298 -2.33 33.50 0.04
CA LEU A 298 -2.45 34.81 0.70
C LEU A 298 -1.45 35.82 0.13
N GLY A 299 -0.22 35.40 -0.16
CA GLY A 299 0.80 36.22 -0.82
C GLY A 299 0.38 36.68 -2.22
N ILE A 300 -0.09 35.74 -3.06
CA ILE A 300 -0.56 36.03 -4.42
C ILE A 300 -1.80 36.92 -4.39
N ARG A 301 -2.76 36.66 -3.49
CA ARG A 301 -3.94 37.51 -3.33
C ARG A 301 -3.53 38.93 -2.94
N ARG A 302 -2.65 39.09 -1.96
CA ARG A 302 -2.14 40.41 -1.55
C ARG A 302 -1.45 41.13 -2.72
N PHE A 303 -0.63 40.43 -3.50
CA PHE A 303 0.03 40.98 -4.69
C PHE A 303 -0.97 41.42 -5.77
N LEU A 304 -1.98 40.60 -6.09
CA LEU A 304 -3.01 40.92 -7.07
C LEU A 304 -3.89 42.09 -6.63
N PHE A 305 -4.25 42.18 -5.34
CA PHE A 305 -5.00 43.32 -4.80
C PHE A 305 -4.19 44.62 -4.87
N LEU A 306 -2.88 44.58 -4.59
CA LEU A 306 -1.99 45.74 -4.70
C LEU A 306 -1.82 46.22 -6.15
N ASN A 307 -1.77 45.32 -7.13
CA ASN A 307 -1.73 45.71 -8.54
C ASN A 307 -3.08 46.26 -9.04
N ARG A 308 -4.21 45.75 -8.53
CA ARG A 308 -5.54 46.28 -8.88
C ARG A 308 -5.78 47.68 -8.33
N SER A 309 -5.22 48.04 -7.17
CA SER A 309 -5.32 49.40 -6.65
C SER A 309 -4.47 50.41 -7.43
N ARG A 310 -3.31 50.00 -7.96
CA ARG A 310 -2.45 50.86 -8.81
C ARG A 310 -3.08 51.20 -10.16
N LEU A 311 -3.86 50.29 -10.73
CA LEU A 311 -4.56 50.50 -12.01
C LEU A 311 -5.83 51.37 -11.89
N LYS A 312 -6.34 51.61 -10.68
CA LYS A 312 -7.49 52.50 -10.43
C LYS A 312 -7.08 53.93 -10.05
N SER A 313 -5.80 54.16 -9.74
CA SER A 313 -5.26 55.47 -9.38
C SER A 313 -4.45 56.12 -10.51
N SER A 314 -4.59 55.63 -11.74
CA SER A 314 -3.94 56.12 -12.96
C SER A 314 -4.99 56.33 -14.03
#